data_AF-A0A502DY73-F1
#
_entry.id   AF-A0A502DY73-F1
#
_cell.length_a   1.000
_cell.length_b   1.000
_cell.length_c   1.000
_cell.angle_alpha   90.00
_cell.angle_beta   90.00
_cell.angle_gamma   90.00
#
_symmetry.space_group_name_H-M   'P 1'
#
loop_
_entity.id
_entity.type
_entity.pdbx_description
1 polymer ?
#
loop_
_entity_poly.entity_id
_entity_poly.type
_entity_poly.pdbx_seq_one_letter_code
_entity_poly.pdbx_strand_id
1 'polypeptide(L)' 'MTMPDERSRAVVRTRKFLLSLTDAKETPRVPKRLREQALSILKHYPTRADMEIAAAACPLWFGRP' A
#
# COMPACT_ATOMS: atom_id res chain seq x y z
N MET A 1 -19.72 6.12 -2.48
CA MET A 1 -18.56 6.96 -2.86
C MET A 1 -17.44 6.70 -1.87
N THR A 2 -16.18 6.64 -2.31
CA THR A 2 -15.03 6.44 -1.42
C THR A 2 -14.60 7.77 -0.82
N MET A 3 -14.58 7.86 0.51
CA MET A 3 -14.14 9.05 1.23
C MET A 3 -12.61 9.26 1.08
N PRO A 4 -12.11 10.50 1.19
CA PRO A 4 -10.68 10.78 1.04
C PRO A 4 -9.80 9.98 2.01
N ASP A 5 -10.22 9.80 3.26
CA ASP A 5 -9.49 9.00 4.26
C ASP A 5 -9.53 7.50 3.94
N GLU A 6 -10.66 7.00 3.45
CA GLU A 6 -10.77 5.62 2.96
C GLU A 6 -9.81 5.36 1.79
N ARG A 7 -9.65 6.33 0.88
CA ARG A 7 -8.71 6.25 -0.24
C ARG A 7 -7.26 6.15 0.26
N SER A 8 -6.86 7.01 1.19
CA SER A 8 -5.51 6.97 1.79
C SER A 8 -5.25 5.66 2.54
N ARG A 9 -6.23 5.21 3.33
CA ARG A 9 -6.17 3.92 4.03
C ARG A 9 -6.07 2.75 3.08
N ALA A 10 -6.78 2.79 1.94
CA ALA A 10 -6.70 1.74 0.93
C ALA A 10 -5.27 1.59 0.40
N VAL A 11 -4.61 2.70 0.05
CA VAL A 11 -3.20 2.69 -0.38
C VAL A 11 -2.30 2.10 0.70
N VAL A 12 -2.39 2.57 1.94
CA VAL A 12 -1.55 2.07 3.04
C VAL A 12 -1.80 0.57 3.32
N ARG A 13 -3.05 0.11 3.25
CA ARG A 13 -3.39 -1.31 3.39
C ARG A 13 -2.85 -2.17 2.26
N THR A 14 -2.92 -1.68 1.02
CA THR A 14 -2.33 -2.38 -0.13
C THR A 14 -0.83 -2.52 0.03
N ARG A 15 -0.12 -1.49 0.54
CA ARG A 15 1.31 -1.62 0.85
C ARG A 15 1.57 -2.75 1.86
N LYS A 16 0.78 -2.83 2.94
CA LYS A 16 0.90 -3.89 3.95
C LYS A 16 0.62 -5.28 3.37
N PHE A 17 -0.41 -5.39 2.52
CA PHE A 17 -0.72 -6.63 1.81
C PHE A 17 0.42 -7.05 0.87
N LEU A 18 1.00 -6.12 0.11
CA LEU A 18 2.16 -6.44 -0.73
C LEU A 18 3.36 -6.90 0.11
N LEU A 19 3.59 -6.30 1.29
CA LEU A 19 4.62 -6.75 2.23
C LEU A 19 4.35 -8.18 2.73
N SER A 20 3.12 -8.53 3.10
CA SER A 20 2.81 -9.89 3.56
C SER A 20 3.01 -10.96 2.48
N LEU A 21 2.79 -10.61 1.20
CA LEU A 21 3.11 -11.50 0.07
C LEU A 21 4.61 -11.81 -0.04
N THR A 22 5.49 -10.96 0.49
CA THR A 22 6.94 -11.19 0.44
C THR A 22 7.42 -12.22 1.47
N ASP A 23 6.65 -12.42 2.54
CA ASP A 23 6.99 -13.41 3.58
C ASP A 23 6.40 -14.79 3.24
N ALA A 24 7.30 -15.76 3.06
CA ALA A 24 6.94 -17.15 2.81
C ALA A 24 6.21 -17.83 3.97
N LYS A 25 6.43 -17.37 5.20
CA LYS A 25 5.77 -17.91 6.40
C LYS A 25 4.34 -17.40 6.50
N GLU A 26 4.10 -16.13 6.17
CA GLU A 26 2.75 -15.56 6.15
C GLU A 26 1.93 -16.09 4.95
N THR A 27 2.58 -16.28 3.80
CA THR A 27 1.90 -16.68 2.54
C THR A 27 2.56 -17.90 1.86
N PRO A 28 2.49 -19.10 2.46
CA PRO A 28 3.31 -20.26 2.04
C PRO A 28 3.05 -20.80 0.64
N ARG A 29 1.84 -20.63 0.10
CA ARG A 29 1.44 -21.16 -1.22
C ARG A 29 1.60 -20.15 -2.37
N VAL A 30 2.13 -18.96 -2.08
CA VAL A 30 2.35 -17.93 -3.11
C VAL A 30 3.60 -18.26 -3.92
N PRO A 31 3.51 -18.40 -5.27
CA PRO A 31 4.66 -18.65 -6.13
C PRO A 31 5.73 -17.57 -6.02
N LYS A 32 7.01 -17.97 -6.14
CA LYS A 32 8.17 -17.05 -6.06
C LYS A 32 8.02 -15.82 -6.95
N ARG A 33 7.57 -16.01 -8.21
CA ARG A 33 7.36 -14.93 -9.18
C ARG A 33 6.44 -13.82 -8.67
N LEU A 34 5.40 -14.16 -7.89
CA LEU A 34 4.47 -13.17 -7.35
C LEU A 34 5.08 -12.40 -6.17
N ARG A 35 5.95 -13.05 -5.38
CA ARG A 35 6.70 -12.39 -4.32
C ARG A 35 7.71 -11.39 -4.88
N GLU A 36 8.43 -11.79 -5.92
CA GLU A 36 9.37 -10.92 -6.65
C GLU A 36 8.64 -9.72 -7.29
N GLN A 37 7.45 -9.96 -7.86
CA GLN A 37 6.61 -8.89 -8.38
C GLN A 37 6.13 -7.94 -7.27
N ALA A 38 5.70 -8.47 -6.12
CA ALA A 38 5.31 -7.64 -4.97
C ALA A 38 6.47 -6.77 -4.47
N LEU A 39 7.69 -7.33 -4.37
CA LEU A 39 8.91 -6.60 -4.04
C LEU A 39 9.21 -5.49 -5.05
N SER A 40 9.08 -5.76 -6.34
CA SER A 40 9.28 -4.77 -7.41
C SER A 40 8.30 -3.60 -7.29
N ILE A 41 7.02 -3.87 -7.04
CA ILE A 41 5.99 -2.84 -6.83
C ILE A 41 6.31 -2.03 -5.57
N LEU A 42 6.65 -2.69 -4.46
CA LEU A 42 6.92 -2.04 -3.18
C LEU A 42 8.03 -0.97 -3.22
N LYS A 43 8.97 -1.08 -4.18
CA LYS A 43 10.06 -0.12 -4.40
C LYS A 43 9.55 1.29 -4.72
N HIS A 44 8.41 1.40 -5.39
CA HIS A 44 7.84 2.67 -5.85
C HIS A 44 6.43 2.92 -5.29
N TYR A 45 5.92 2.01 -4.48
CA TYR A 45 4.57 2.11 -3.93
C TYR A 45 4.53 3.07 -2.73
N PRO A 46 3.55 4.01 -2.66
CA PRO A 46 3.49 5.03 -1.61
C PRO A 46 3.55 4.46 -0.20
N THR A 47 4.34 5.10 0.65
CA THR A 47 4.41 4.85 2.08
C THR A 47 3.32 5.64 2.83
N ARG A 48 3.19 5.39 4.14
CA ARG A 48 2.28 6.16 4.98
C ARG A 48 2.63 7.66 4.99
N ALA A 49 3.93 7.98 5.04
CA ALA A 49 4.40 9.37 5.04
C ALA A 49 4.02 10.08 3.73
N ASP A 50 4.15 9.40 2.59
CA ASP A 50 3.73 9.94 1.29
C ASP A 50 2.23 10.25 1.27
N MET A 51 1.41 9.39 1.89
CA MET A 51 -0.03 9.61 2.00
C MET A 51 -0.40 10.74 2.97
N GLU A 52 0.38 10.96 4.03
CA GLU A 52 0.21 12.12 4.93
C GLU A 52 0.51 13.44 4.19
N ILE A 53 1.58 13.46 3.38
CA ILE A 53 1.92 14.60 2.51
C ILE A 53 0.82 14.83 1.47
N ALA A 54 0.34 13.76 0.83
CA ALA A 54 -0.75 13.86 -0.16
C ALA A 54 -2.04 14.39 0.45
N ALA A 55 -2.37 13.99 1.68
CA ALA A 55 -3.53 14.49 2.41
C ALA A 55 -3.40 15.98 2.77
N ALA A 56 -2.20 16.44 3.09
CA ALA A 56 -1.93 17.87 3.33
C ALA A 56 -1.99 18.69 2.03
N ALA A 57 -1.46 18.17 0.93
CA ALA A 57 -1.40 18.87 -0.36
C ALA A 57 -2.75 18.88 -1.10
N CYS A 58 -3.57 17.83 -0.95
CA CYS A 58 -4.81 17.63 -1.70
C CYS A 58 -5.93 17.01 -0.83
N PRO A 59 -6.45 17.74 0.17
CA PRO A 59 -7.35 17.21 1.19
C PRO A 59 -8.72 16.74 0.66
N LEU A 60 -9.15 17.28 -0.49
CA LEU A 60 -10.40 16.86 -1.15
C LEU A 60 -10.30 15.44 -1.74
N TRP A 61 -9.08 14.98 -2.03
CA TRP A 61 -8.83 13.69 -2.64
C TRP A 61 -8.17 12.70 -1.69
N PHE A 62 -7.33 13.15 -0.77
CA PHE A 62 -6.68 12.28 0.21
C PHE A 62 -6.95 12.80 1.62
N GLY A 63 -7.44 11.91 2.49
CA GLY A 63 -7.61 12.17 3.91
C GLY A 63 -6.46 11.58 4.72
N ARG A 64 -6.44 11.82 6.03
CA ARG A 64 -5.40 11.25 6.89
C ARG A 64 -5.44 9.71 6.87
N PRO A 65 -4.31 9.02 6.55
CA PRO A 65 -4.23 7.57 6.48
C PRO A 65 -4.26 6.86 7.85
#